data_AF-A0A525JXF2-F1
#
_entry.id   AF-A0A525JXF2-F1
#
_cell.length_a   1.000
_cell.length_b   1.000
_cell.length_c   1.000
_cell.angle_alpha   90.00
_cell.angle_beta   90.00
_cell.angle_gamma   90.00
#
_symmetry.space_group_name_H-M   'P 1'
#
loop_
_entity.id
_entity.type
_entity.pdbx_description
1 polymer ?
#
loop_
_entity_poly.entity_id
_entity_poly.type
_entity_poly.pdbx_seq_one_letter_code
_entity_poly.pdbx_strand_id
1 'polypeptide(L)' 'MILGKRPDIERFLSRPDAGVRAALIYGRDLGVVRERGQQLAAKIAKHPNDPFDVAQLTDGDLDADA' A
#
# COMPACT_ATOMS: atom_id res chain seq x y z
N MET A 1 -3.51 14.19 -1.03
CA MET A 1 -3.63 14.43 0.43
C MET A 1 -2.38 13.91 1.11
N ILE A 2 -1.86 14.60 2.12
CA ILE A 2 -0.70 14.14 2.91
C ILE A 2 -1.18 13.89 4.34
N LEU A 3 -0.93 12.69 4.87
CA LEU A 3 -1.29 12.30 6.23
C LEU A 3 -0.03 12.17 7.08
N GLY A 4 0.17 13.10 8.02
CA GLY A 4 1.35 13.11 8.90
C GLY A 4 1.07 12.65 10.33
N LYS A 5 -0.18 12.73 10.78
CA LYS A 5 -0.56 12.38 12.15
C LYS A 5 -1.02 10.92 12.22
N ARG A 6 -0.53 10.21 13.24
CA ARG A 6 -0.84 8.79 13.46
C ARG A 6 -2.34 8.45 13.43
N PRO A 7 -3.25 9.20 14.08
CA PRO A 7 -4.68 8.87 14.06
C PRO A 7 -5.31 8.96 12.67
N ASP A 8 -4.87 9.93 11.85
CA ASP A 8 -5.40 10.12 10.51
C ASP A 8 -4.95 8.98 9.58
N ILE A 9 -3.71 8.51 9.76
CA ILE A 9 -3.18 7.35 9.04
C ILE A 9 -3.94 6.08 9.42
N GLU A 10 -4.15 5.82 10.72
CA GLU A 10 -4.90 4.65 11.19
C GLU A 10 -6.36 4.66 10.69
N ARG A 11 -6.99 5.85 10.67
CA ARG A 11 -8.33 6.02 10.08
C ARG A 11 -8.33 5.67 8.59
N PHE A 12 -7.37 6.19 7.82
CA PHE A 12 -7.29 5.90 6.39
C PHE A 12 -7.02 4.41 6.12
N LEU A 13 -6.10 3.79 6.84
CA LEU A 13 -5.76 2.36 6.65
C LEU A 13 -6.91 1.43 7.08
N SER A 14 -7.74 1.84 8.05
CA SER A 14 -8.90 1.04 8.45
C SER A 14 -10.07 1.15 7.48
N ARG A 15 -10.28 2.34 6.88
CA ARG A 15 -11.33 2.63 5.90
C ARG A 15 -10.81 3.61 4.84
N PRO A 16 -10.16 3.10 3.77
CA PRO A 16 -9.67 3.94 2.70
C PRO A 16 -10.82 4.65 1.99
N ASP A 17 -10.57 5.89 1.55
CA ASP A 17 -11.52 6.63 0.73
C ASP A 17 -11.58 6.02 -0.69
N ALA A 18 -12.78 5.71 -1.17
CA ALA A 18 -13.01 5.12 -2.50
C ALA A 18 -12.60 6.05 -3.67
N GLY A 19 -12.45 7.35 -3.42
CA GLY A 19 -11.94 8.31 -4.39
C GLY A 19 -10.41 8.25 -4.58
N VAL A 20 -9.68 7.64 -3.66
CA VAL A 20 -8.21 7.55 -3.72
C VAL A 20 -7.81 6.39 -4.64
N ARG A 21 -7.01 6.69 -5.67
CA ARG A 21 -6.54 5.70 -6.66
C ARG A 21 -5.14 5.17 -6.40
N ALA A 22 -4.31 5.95 -5.70
CA ALA A 22 -2.94 5.58 -5.37
C ALA A 22 -2.57 6.12 -3.98
N ALA A 23 -1.76 5.36 -3.26
CA ALA A 23 -1.20 5.76 -1.97
C ALA A 23 0.31 5.49 -1.96
N LEU A 24 1.10 6.49 -1.59
CA LEU A 24 2.52 6.35 -1.32
C LEU A 24 2.73 6.22 0.18
N ILE A 25 3.25 5.09 0.64
CA ILE A 25 3.64 4.85 2.02
C ILE A 25 5.16 4.83 2.06
N TYR A 26 5.75 5.74 2.84
CA TYR A 26 7.20 5.89 2.91
C TYR A 26 7.62 6.23 4.35
N GLY A 27 8.87 5.94 4.68
CA GLY A 27 9.43 6.17 6.01
C GLY A 27 10.80 5.52 6.15
N ARG A 28 11.49 5.85 7.24
CA ARG A 28 12.81 5.28 7.55
C ARG A 28 12.74 3.81 7.97
N ASP A 29 11.61 3.38 8.51
CA ASP A 29 11.37 2.01 8.94
C ASP A 29 10.62 1.24 7.85
N LEU A 30 11.37 0.43 7.10
CA LEU A 30 10.82 -0.39 6.02
C LEU A 30 9.85 -1.47 6.51
N GLY A 31 9.99 -1.94 7.75
CA GLY A 31 9.05 -2.89 8.36
C GLY A 31 7.67 -2.27 8.50
N VAL A 32 7.62 -1.05 9.06
CA VAL A 32 6.36 -0.29 9.21
C VAL A 32 5.77 0.07 7.85
N VAL A 33 6.61 0.44 6.86
CA VAL A 33 6.14 0.70 5.49
C VAL A 33 5.48 -0.54 4.90
N ARG A 34 6.13 -1.70 4.97
CA ARG A 34 5.61 -2.97 4.46
C ARG A 34 4.31 -3.38 5.15
N GLU A 35 4.27 -3.32 6.48
CA GLU A 35 3.09 -3.68 7.27
C GLU A 35 1.87 -2.84 6.87
N ARG A 36 2.04 -1.51 6.77
CA ARG A 36 0.95 -0.60 6.38
C ARG A 36 0.53 -0.78 4.92
N GLY A 37 1.48 -1.07 4.03
CA GLY A 37 1.18 -1.41 2.64
C GLY A 37 0.30 -2.66 2.54
N GLN A 38 0.65 -3.71 3.27
CA GLN A 38 -0.16 -4.94 3.34
C GLN A 38 -1.53 -4.69 3.98
N GLN A 39 -1.58 -3.88 5.03
CA GLN A 39 -2.85 -3.49 5.66
C GLN A 39 -3.79 -2.79 4.67
N LEU A 40 -3.27 -1.86 3.87
CA LEU A 40 -4.05 -1.17 2.84
C LEU A 40 -4.48 -2.14 1.73
N ALA A 41 -3.56 -2.97 1.23
CA ALA A 41 -3.85 -3.94 0.17
C ALA A 41 -5.00 -4.88 0.59
N ALA A 42 -5.00 -5.37 1.83
CA ALA A 42 -6.05 -6.22 2.38
C ALA A 42 -7.44 -5.54 2.52
N LYS A 43 -7.51 -4.21 2.41
CA LYS A 43 -8.80 -3.48 2.34
C LYS A 43 -9.35 -3.37 0.93
N ILE A 44 -8.50 -3.54 -0.08
CA ILE A 44 -8.85 -3.35 -1.48
C ILE A 44 -9.04 -4.71 -2.17
N ALA A 45 -8.07 -5.60 -2.05
CA ALA A 45 -8.09 -6.94 -2.62
C ALA A 45 -8.50 -7.95 -1.55
N LYS A 46 -9.40 -8.87 -1.91
CA LYS A 46 -9.84 -9.95 -1.00
C LYS A 46 -8.69 -10.90 -0.68
N HIS A 47 -7.82 -11.16 -1.67
CA HIS A 47 -6.65 -12.01 -1.56
C HIS A 47 -5.44 -11.28 -2.14
N PRO A 48 -4.66 -10.54 -1.33
CA PRO A 48 -3.54 -9.72 -1.83
C PRO A 48 -2.43 -10.48 -2.57
N ASN A 49 -2.40 -11.82 -2.45
CA ASN A 49 -1.42 -12.68 -3.11
C ASN A 49 -2.02 -13.42 -4.33
N ASP A 50 -3.24 -13.10 -4.73
CA ASP A 50 -3.86 -13.66 -5.92
C ASP A 50 -3.27 -12.99 -7.17
N PRO A 51 -2.54 -13.72 -8.03
CA PRO A 51 -1.87 -13.14 -9.20
C PRO A 51 -2.84 -12.66 -10.29
N PHE A 52 -4.13 -12.99 -10.21
CA PHE A 52 -5.15 -12.53 -11.14
C PHE A 52 -5.89 -11.28 -10.66
N ASP A 53 -5.85 -10.99 -9.35
CA ASP A 53 -6.52 -9.84 -8.73
C ASP A 53 -5.51 -8.73 -8.36
N VAL A 54 -4.24 -9.09 -8.15
CA VAL A 54 -3.18 -8.16 -7.74
C VAL A 54 -1.91 -8.36 -8.57
N ALA A 55 -1.37 -7.26 -9.08
CA ALA A 55 -0.02 -7.21 -9.64
C ALA A 55 0.95 -6.67 -8.58
N GLN A 56 2.05 -7.40 -8.35
CA GLN A 56 3.14 -6.95 -7.50
C GLN A 56 4.30 -6.53 -8.39
N LEU A 57 4.74 -5.28 -8.23
CA LEU A 57 5.94 -4.77 -8.87
C LEU A 57 7.12 -4.92 -7.91
N THR A 58 8.14 -5.66 -8.30
CA THR A 58 9.39 -5.84 -7.56
C THR A 58 10.52 -4.99 -8.15
N ASP A 59 11.61 -4.83 -7.40
CA ASP A 59 12.79 -4.13 -7.90
C ASP A 59 13.35 -4.81 -9.15
N GLY A 60 13.31 -6.14 -9.22
CA GLY A 60 13.75 -6.90 -10.39
C GLY A 60 12.87 -6.70 -11.62
N ASP A 61 11.57 -6.48 -11.44
CA ASP A 61 10.66 -6.16 -12.56
C ASP A 61 10.99 -4.77 -13.13
N LEU A 62 11.38 -3.82 -12.27
CA LEU A 62 11.79 -2.47 -12.68
C LEU A 62 13.13 -2.45 -13.41
N ASP A 63 14.10 -3.23 -12.94
CA ASP A 63 15.44 -3.30 -13.55
C ASP A 63 15.43 -3.97 -14.94
N ALA A 64 14.48 -4.89 -15.18
CA ALA A 64 14.37 -5.61 -16.46
C ALA A 64 13.75 -4.78 -17.60
N ASP A 65 13.02 -3.70 -17.26
CA ASP A 65 12.38 -2.78 -18.20
C ASP A 65 13.27 -1.59 -18.60
N ALA A 66 14.44 -1.43 -17.96
CA ALA A 66 15.41 -0.34 -18.19
C ALA A 66 16.43 -0.67 -19.29
#